data_AF-A0A5D0SQP7-F1
#
_entry.id   AF-A0A5D0SQP7-F1
#
_cell.length_a   1.000
_cell.length_b   1.000
_cell.length_c   1.000
_cell.angle_alpha   90.00
_cell.angle_beta   90.00
_cell.angle_gamma   90.00
#
_symmetry.space_group_name_H-M   'P 1'
#
loop_
_entity.id
_entity.type
_entity.pdbx_description
1 polymer ?
#
loop_
_entity_poly.entity_id
_entity_poly.type
_entity_poly.pdbx_seq_one_letter_code
_entity_poly.pdbx_strand_id
1 'polypeptide(L)'
;MKILGIDYGTKRIGVAISIEKVEMPVKTITVDNYKEKIKEIVNTKNIDTVVVGLPVSMSGRYNEITMKVVSFAIKIFKLVNKPVWLFDERLSTESSKYTATTGKSYAENKDSLSALNILRRFNPESANASKIVDSFPEWIPEWDKLPEEKMLMYQPDNPEIIYSVDKEIKETKVFVSDPQIFFLLKRKGYTPLNIIEDICPDEYSSIVMNKENKKKCPDFLMNEKNVYTYKICARSSMD
;
A
#
# COMPACT_ATOMS: atom_id res chain seq x y z
N MET A 1 16.25 14.84 7.72
CA MET A 1 15.19 13.81 7.88
C MET A 1 15.87 12.49 8.21
N LYS A 2 15.39 11.80 9.25
CA LYS A 2 15.86 10.50 9.71
C LYS A 2 14.81 9.44 9.42
N ILE A 3 15.18 8.41 8.67
CA ILE A 3 14.25 7.39 8.19
C ILE A 3 14.63 6.04 8.79
N LEU A 4 13.64 5.29 9.27
CA LEU A 4 13.80 3.89 9.65
C LEU A 4 13.30 2.99 8.52
N GLY A 5 14.17 2.16 7.96
CA GLY A 5 13.84 1.15 6.97
C GLY A 5 13.59 -0.19 7.63
N ILE A 6 12.52 -0.86 7.22
CA ILE A 6 12.10 -2.15 7.76
C ILE A 6 11.85 -3.13 6.61
N ASP A 7 12.56 -4.26 6.64
CA ASP A 7 12.23 -5.45 5.84
C ASP A 7 11.52 -6.47 6.75
N TYR A 8 10.25 -6.73 6.50
CA TYR A 8 9.44 -7.63 7.32
C TYR A 8 9.51 -9.06 6.80
N GLY A 9 10.21 -9.93 7.55
CA GLY A 9 10.12 -11.37 7.42
C GLY A 9 9.23 -11.99 8.52
N THR A 10 8.71 -13.20 8.27
CA THR A 10 7.82 -13.90 9.20
C THR A 10 8.51 -14.39 10.48
N LYS A 11 9.85 -14.45 10.49
CA LYS A 11 10.66 -14.86 11.67
C LYS A 11 11.58 -13.74 12.16
N ARG A 12 12.11 -12.96 11.21
CA ARG A 12 13.15 -11.97 11.41
C ARG A 12 12.76 -10.70 10.67
N ILE A 13 13.10 -9.55 11.23
CA ILE A 13 12.84 -8.24 10.67
C ILE A 13 14.18 -7.52 10.51
N GLY A 14 14.53 -7.19 9.28
CA GLY A 14 15.69 -6.38 8.96
C GLY A 14 15.43 -4.93 9.30
N VAL A 15 16.40 -4.26 9.90
CA VAL A 15 16.31 -2.84 10.25
C VAL A 15 17.52 -2.08 9.74
N ALA A 16 17.27 -0.97 9.06
CA ALA A 16 18.27 0.00 8.62
C ALA A 16 17.83 1.42 8.95
N ILE A 17 18.74 2.38 8.98
CA ILE A 17 18.41 3.80 9.17
C ILE A 17 19.09 4.66 8.11
N SER A 18 18.41 5.72 7.68
CA SER A 18 19.00 6.81 6.89
C SER A 18 19.09 8.04 7.77
N ILE A 19 20.28 8.60 7.94
CA ILE A 19 20.53 9.86 8.64
C ILE A 19 21.27 10.76 7.66
N GLU A 20 20.72 11.93 7.36
CA GLU A 20 21.37 12.90 6.46
C GLU A 20 21.79 12.30 5.10
N LYS A 21 20.94 11.44 4.53
CA LYS A 21 21.17 10.70 3.26
C LYS A 21 22.30 9.66 3.32
N VAL A 22 22.67 9.23 4.53
CA VAL A 22 23.57 8.10 4.74
C VAL A 22 22.78 6.93 5.29
N GLU A 23 22.59 5.89 4.48
CA GLU A 23 21.91 4.66 4.89
C GLU A 23 22.89 3.67 5.50
N MET A 24 22.53 3.11 6.66
CA MET A 24 23.31 2.08 7.35
C MET A 24 22.42 0.95 7.89
N PRO A 25 22.85 -0.31 7.77
CA PRO A 25 22.16 -1.41 8.44
C PRO A 25 22.31 -1.24 9.96
N VAL A 26 21.26 -1.53 10.73
CA VAL A 26 21.29 -1.43 12.20
C VAL A 26 21.42 -2.81 12.83
N LYS A 27 20.40 -3.65 12.65
CA LYS A 27 20.34 -5.00 13.22
C LYS A 27 19.21 -5.78 12.59
N THR A 28 19.19 -7.08 12.89
CA THR A 28 18.00 -7.91 12.70
C THR A 28 17.32 -8.11 14.05
N ILE A 29 15.99 -7.98 14.10
CA ILE A 29 15.18 -8.23 15.30
C ILE A 29 14.26 -9.44 15.08
N THR A 30 13.89 -10.12 16.15
CA THR A 30 12.88 -11.19 16.10
C THR A 30 11.48 -10.59 16.05
N VAL A 31 10.56 -11.30 15.39
CA VAL A 31 9.16 -10.85 15.26
C VAL A 31 8.48 -10.77 16.64
N ASP A 32 8.77 -11.69 17.57
CA ASP A 32 8.05 -11.71 18.86
C ASP A 32 8.20 -10.42 19.67
N ASN A 33 9.37 -9.75 19.56
CA ASN A 33 9.69 -8.54 20.31
C ASN A 33 9.76 -7.28 19.44
N TYR A 34 9.18 -7.28 18.23
CA TYR A 34 9.37 -6.17 17.28
C TYR A 34 8.85 -4.84 17.82
N LYS A 35 7.75 -4.84 18.58
CA LYS A 35 7.07 -3.61 19.03
C LYS A 35 7.99 -2.79 19.92
N GLU A 36 8.54 -3.42 20.95
CA GLU A 36 9.43 -2.77 21.91
C GLU A 36 10.70 -2.28 21.21
N LYS A 37 11.32 -3.14 20.39
CA LYS A 37 12.56 -2.80 19.69
C LYS A 37 12.40 -1.69 18.66
N ILE A 38 11.31 -1.67 17.90
CA ILE A 38 11.05 -0.59 16.94
C ILE A 38 10.75 0.71 17.67
N LYS A 39 9.93 0.68 18.73
CA LYS A 39 9.63 1.88 19.53
C LYS A 39 10.90 2.44 20.18
N GLU A 40 11.76 1.58 20.72
CA GLU A 40 13.08 1.94 21.26
C GLU A 40 13.94 2.63 20.19
N ILE A 41 14.06 2.05 18.99
CA ILE A 41 14.84 2.64 17.89
C ILE A 41 14.27 3.99 17.46
N VAL A 42 12.95 4.09 17.27
CA VAL A 42 12.30 5.33 16.85
C VAL A 42 12.58 6.46 17.83
N ASN A 43 12.46 6.18 19.13
CA ASN A 43 12.69 7.18 20.17
C ASN A 43 14.18 7.53 20.33
N THR A 44 15.05 6.52 20.47
CA THR A 44 16.48 6.74 20.75
C THR A 44 17.23 7.38 19.58
N LYS A 45 16.81 7.11 18.33
CA LYS A 45 17.43 7.68 17.12
C LYS A 45 16.73 8.95 16.63
N ASN A 46 15.62 9.36 17.26
CA ASN A 46 14.77 10.46 16.82
C ASN A 46 14.33 10.29 15.36
N ILE A 47 13.69 9.16 15.05
CA ILE A 47 13.22 8.86 13.70
C ILE A 47 12.03 9.76 13.34
N ASP A 48 12.09 10.36 12.14
CA ASP A 48 11.04 11.22 11.60
C ASP A 48 10.00 10.43 10.81
N THR A 49 10.41 9.35 10.13
CA THR A 49 9.56 8.57 9.23
C THR A 49 9.98 7.11 9.18
N VAL A 50 9.03 6.20 9.04
CA VAL A 50 9.28 4.76 8.85
C VAL A 50 8.89 4.35 7.44
N VAL A 51 9.70 3.51 6.83
CA VAL A 51 9.43 2.87 5.53
C VAL A 51 9.48 1.36 5.72
N VAL A 52 8.41 0.69 5.33
CA VAL A 52 8.29 -0.76 5.35
C VAL A 52 8.29 -1.25 3.91
N GLY A 53 9.22 -2.12 3.58
CA GLY A 53 9.24 -2.77 2.27
C GLY A 53 7.97 -3.61 2.06
N LEU A 54 7.37 -3.47 0.88
CA LEU A 54 6.17 -4.16 0.45
C LEU A 54 6.55 -5.22 -0.59
N PRO A 55 6.49 -6.52 -0.24
CA PRO A 55 6.79 -7.58 -1.18
C PRO A 55 5.64 -7.71 -2.16
N VAL A 56 5.92 -7.32 -3.40
CA VAL A 56 5.01 -7.47 -4.54
C VAL A 56 5.69 -8.35 -5.59
N SER A 57 4.94 -9.30 -6.14
CA SER A 57 5.45 -10.19 -7.19
C SER A 57 5.75 -9.42 -8.49
N MET A 58 6.52 -9.99 -9.42
CA MET A 58 6.75 -9.39 -10.73
C MET A 58 5.45 -9.12 -11.51
N SER A 59 4.41 -9.93 -11.26
CA SER A 59 3.08 -9.70 -11.83
C SER A 59 2.36 -8.46 -11.27
N GLY A 60 2.87 -7.86 -10.19
CA GLY A 60 2.22 -6.79 -9.45
C GLY A 60 1.12 -7.28 -8.49
N ARG A 61 0.65 -8.53 -8.62
CA ARG A 61 -0.48 -9.04 -7.81
C ARG A 61 -0.14 -9.08 -6.34
N TYR A 62 -1.07 -8.60 -5.52
CA TYR A 62 -0.99 -8.70 -4.08
C TYR A 62 -1.35 -10.10 -3.60
N ASN A 63 -0.61 -10.58 -2.60
CA ASN A 63 -0.80 -11.92 -2.03
C ASN A 63 -0.90 -11.86 -0.49
N GLU A 64 -1.02 -13.01 0.14
CA GLU A 64 -1.15 -13.11 1.60
C GLU A 64 0.03 -12.49 2.35
N ILE A 65 1.26 -12.59 1.81
CA ILE A 65 2.46 -12.01 2.40
C ILE A 65 2.39 -10.48 2.32
N THR A 66 2.02 -9.93 1.15
CA THR A 66 1.75 -8.50 0.98
C THR A 66 0.77 -8.01 2.04
N MET A 67 -0.32 -8.73 2.27
CA MET A 67 -1.33 -8.36 3.27
C MET A 67 -0.83 -8.45 4.71
N LYS A 68 0.04 -9.41 5.03
CA LYS A 68 0.71 -9.49 6.35
C LYS A 68 1.59 -8.27 6.59
N VAL A 69 2.30 -7.81 5.56
CA VAL A 69 3.15 -6.60 5.63
C VAL A 69 2.32 -5.34 5.78
N VAL A 70 1.23 -5.17 5.02
CA VAL A 70 0.32 -4.03 5.18
C VAL A 70 -0.25 -3.98 6.60
N SER A 71 -0.71 -5.12 7.11
CA SER A 71 -1.19 -5.25 8.50
C SER A 71 -0.12 -4.87 9.52
N PHE A 72 1.14 -5.29 9.30
CA PHE A 72 2.28 -4.91 10.12
C PHE A 72 2.54 -3.40 10.07
N ALA A 73 2.57 -2.79 8.88
CA ALA A 73 2.79 -1.35 8.73
C ALA A 73 1.72 -0.50 9.43
N ILE A 74 0.44 -0.90 9.35
CA ILE A 74 -0.66 -0.26 10.10
C ILE A 74 -0.42 -0.35 11.62
N LYS A 75 0.07 -1.49 12.12
CA LYS A 75 0.41 -1.64 13.55
C LYS A 75 1.59 -0.74 13.94
N ILE A 76 2.61 -0.63 13.09
CA ILE A 76 3.75 0.26 13.31
C ILE A 76 3.28 1.72 13.34
N PHE A 77 2.46 2.15 12.39
CA PHE A 77 1.90 3.49 12.34
C PHE A 77 1.24 3.89 13.67
N LYS A 78 0.37 3.02 14.21
CA LYS A 78 -0.28 3.22 15.51
C LYS A 78 0.69 3.16 16.69
N LEU A 79 1.75 2.36 16.60
CA LEU A 79 2.71 2.15 17.67
C LEU A 79 3.65 3.36 17.86
N VAL A 80 4.11 3.95 16.75
CA VAL A 80 5.17 4.97 16.78
C VAL A 80 4.64 6.39 16.64
N ASN A 81 3.40 6.57 16.16
CA ASN A 81 2.80 7.88 15.88
C ASN A 81 3.71 8.77 15.00
N LYS A 82 4.28 8.17 13.96
CA LYS A 82 5.11 8.80 12.94
C LYS A 82 4.56 8.42 11.56
N PRO A 83 4.82 9.23 10.52
CA PRO A 83 4.53 8.83 9.14
C PRO A 83 5.13 7.44 8.84
N VAL A 84 4.30 6.54 8.31
CA VAL A 84 4.71 5.21 7.86
C VAL A 84 4.35 5.08 6.39
N TRP A 85 5.31 4.61 5.61
CA TRP A 85 5.14 4.34 4.20
C TRP A 85 5.34 2.85 3.92
N LEU A 86 4.58 2.35 2.96
CA LEU A 86 4.85 1.10 2.26
C LEU A 86 5.65 1.44 1.00
N PHE A 87 6.67 0.65 0.70
CA PHE A 87 7.48 0.82 -0.51
C PHE A 87 7.51 -0.46 -1.32
N ASP A 88 6.95 -0.44 -2.53
CA ASP A 88 6.97 -1.56 -3.46
C ASP A 88 8.40 -1.94 -3.84
N GLU A 89 8.81 -3.12 -3.38
CA GLU A 89 10.18 -3.60 -3.48
C GLU A 89 10.54 -4.20 -4.84
N ARG A 90 9.59 -4.33 -5.78
CA ARG A 90 9.78 -5.02 -7.07
C ARG A 90 11.16 -4.71 -7.64
N LEU A 91 11.97 -5.75 -7.71
CA LEU A 91 13.33 -5.68 -8.21
C LEU A 91 13.24 -5.36 -9.70
N SER A 92 13.91 -4.29 -10.15
CA SER A 92 14.31 -4.25 -11.56
C SER A 92 15.26 -5.43 -11.79
N THR A 93 15.18 -6.05 -12.96
CA THR A 93 15.93 -7.22 -13.40
C THR A 93 17.46 -7.13 -13.17
N GLU A 94 17.99 -5.96 -12.79
CA GLU A 94 19.39 -5.68 -12.52
C GLU A 94 19.88 -6.11 -11.12
N SER A 95 18.99 -6.27 -10.14
CA SER A 95 19.37 -6.49 -8.73
C SER A 95 19.58 -7.96 -8.33
N SER A 96 19.31 -8.89 -9.24
CA SER A 96 19.56 -10.34 -9.07
C SER A 96 21.04 -10.73 -9.20
N LYS A 97 21.95 -9.78 -9.40
CA LYS A 97 23.40 -10.04 -9.54
C LYS A 97 24.19 -10.06 -8.22
N TYR A 98 23.59 -9.71 -7.08
CA TYR A 98 24.33 -9.59 -5.81
C TYR A 98 24.43 -10.88 -4.98
N THR A 99 23.82 -11.99 -5.42
CA THR A 99 23.73 -13.22 -4.61
C THR A 99 24.78 -14.30 -4.89
N ALA A 100 25.73 -14.07 -5.80
CA ALA A 100 26.64 -15.13 -6.26
C ALA A 100 28.07 -15.11 -5.69
N THR A 101 28.46 -14.14 -4.83
CA THR A 101 29.89 -13.96 -4.47
C THR A 101 30.23 -13.71 -2.99
N THR A 102 29.29 -13.80 -2.05
CA THR A 102 29.57 -13.34 -0.66
C THR A 102 29.35 -14.40 0.43
N GLY A 103 30.35 -14.58 1.30
CA GLY A 103 30.44 -15.62 2.34
C GLY A 103 29.56 -15.43 3.59
N LYS A 104 29.89 -16.14 4.69
CA LYS A 104 29.11 -16.28 5.94
C LYS A 104 28.52 -14.96 6.49
N SER A 105 29.27 -13.87 6.45
CA SER A 105 28.86 -12.53 6.94
C SER A 105 27.64 -11.95 6.18
N TYR A 106 27.46 -12.29 4.90
CA TYR A 106 26.29 -11.88 4.12
C TYR A 106 25.02 -12.61 4.56
N ALA A 107 25.12 -13.91 4.83
CA ALA A 107 23.97 -14.72 5.29
C ALA A 107 23.46 -14.24 6.66
N GLU A 108 24.36 -13.81 7.55
CA GLU A 108 24.01 -13.30 8.88
C GLU A 108 23.31 -11.94 8.82
N ASN A 109 23.69 -11.09 7.85
CA ASN A 109 23.22 -9.71 7.70
C ASN A 109 22.20 -9.50 6.55
N LYS A 110 21.75 -10.57 5.90
CA LYS A 110 20.88 -10.49 4.73
C LYS A 110 19.66 -9.58 4.96
N ASP A 111 18.96 -9.74 6.08
CA ASP A 111 17.73 -9.00 6.35
C ASP A 111 17.99 -7.49 6.55
N SER A 112 19.05 -7.13 7.28
CA SER A 112 19.41 -5.71 7.47
C SER A 112 19.93 -5.07 6.17
N LEU A 113 20.51 -5.85 5.26
CA LEU A 113 20.87 -5.40 3.91
C LEU A 113 19.64 -5.22 3.01
N SER A 114 18.61 -6.05 3.13
CA SER A 114 17.32 -5.81 2.46
C SER A 114 16.69 -4.49 2.93
N ALA A 115 16.64 -4.26 4.23
CA ALA A 115 16.15 -2.99 4.81
C ALA A 115 16.96 -1.78 4.34
N LEU A 116 18.27 -1.94 4.15
CA LEU A 116 19.15 -0.92 3.57
C LEU A 116 18.77 -0.60 2.11
N ASN A 117 18.50 -1.63 1.31
CA ASN A 117 18.11 -1.46 -0.09
C ASN A 117 16.75 -0.77 -0.24
N ILE A 118 15.80 -1.07 0.66
CA ILE A 118 14.52 -0.35 0.74
C ILE A 118 14.77 1.15 0.92
N LEU A 119 15.62 1.54 1.90
CA LEU A 119 15.92 2.95 2.15
C LEU A 119 16.57 3.65 0.96
N ARG A 120 17.56 3.00 0.33
CA ARG A 120 18.27 3.56 -0.83
C ARG A 120 17.37 3.85 -2.03
N ARG A 121 16.29 3.06 -2.18
CA ARG A 121 15.36 3.17 -3.31
C ARG A 121 14.11 3.99 -2.97
N PHE A 122 13.84 4.22 -1.68
CA PHE A 122 12.65 4.90 -1.23
C PHE A 122 12.63 6.35 -1.71
N ASN A 123 11.55 6.71 -2.39
CA ASN A 123 11.20 8.09 -2.72
C ASN A 123 9.71 8.28 -2.42
N PRO A 124 9.34 9.16 -1.47
CA PRO A 124 7.93 9.37 -1.09
C PRO A 124 7.08 9.90 -2.24
N GLU A 125 7.67 10.56 -3.24
CA GLU A 125 6.96 11.09 -4.42
C GLU A 125 6.83 10.06 -5.55
N SER A 126 7.37 8.86 -5.38
CA SER A 126 7.28 7.81 -6.40
C SER A 126 5.96 7.07 -6.33
N ALA A 127 5.47 6.59 -7.47
CA ALA A 127 4.28 5.73 -7.55
C ALA A 127 4.40 4.40 -6.77
N ASN A 128 5.62 4.03 -6.37
CA ASN A 128 5.92 2.83 -5.58
C ASN A 128 5.83 3.08 -4.07
N ALA A 129 5.55 4.31 -3.62
CA ALA A 129 5.40 4.65 -2.22
C ALA A 129 3.92 4.90 -1.89
N SER A 130 3.40 4.21 -0.87
CA SER A 130 2.04 4.39 -0.38
C SER A 130 2.06 4.77 1.11
N LYS A 131 1.45 5.89 1.47
CA LYS A 131 1.41 6.35 2.86
C LYS A 131 0.32 5.63 3.64
N ILE A 132 0.64 5.13 4.83
CA ILE A 132 -0.38 4.64 5.75
C ILE A 132 -1.14 5.82 6.35
N VAL A 133 -2.47 5.72 6.32
CA VAL A 133 -3.40 6.67 6.94
C VAL A 133 -4.29 5.97 7.96
N ASP A 134 -4.83 6.72 8.92
CA ASP A 134 -5.82 6.24 9.90
C ASP A 134 -7.26 6.64 9.57
N SER A 135 -7.42 7.45 8.54
CA SER A 135 -8.66 8.11 8.16
C SER A 135 -8.67 8.30 6.65
N PHE A 136 -9.82 8.03 6.05
CA PHE A 136 -10.04 8.18 4.62
C PHE A 136 -10.87 9.43 4.36
N PRO A 137 -10.75 10.05 3.19
CA PRO A 137 -11.60 11.17 2.83
C PRO A 137 -13.08 10.79 2.86
N GLU A 138 -13.91 11.75 3.24
CA GLU A 138 -15.35 11.66 2.99
C GLU A 138 -15.62 11.86 1.50
N TRP A 139 -16.74 11.31 1.07
CA TRP A 139 -17.14 11.33 -0.33
C TRP A 139 -18.62 11.70 -0.43
N ILE A 140 -18.97 12.36 -1.53
CA ILE A 140 -20.36 12.75 -1.83
C ILE A 140 -20.69 12.22 -3.23
N PRO A 141 -21.73 11.37 -3.39
CA PRO A 141 -22.19 10.92 -4.71
C PRO A 141 -22.67 12.12 -5.54
N GLU A 142 -22.40 12.11 -6.84
CA GLU A 142 -22.99 13.07 -7.80
C GLU A 142 -24.06 12.41 -8.68
N TRP A 143 -24.62 11.28 -8.23
CA TRP A 143 -25.69 10.54 -8.88
C TRP A 143 -26.91 10.47 -7.97
N ASP A 144 -28.11 10.42 -8.56
CA ASP A 144 -29.36 10.26 -7.81
C ASP A 144 -29.64 8.79 -7.47
N LYS A 145 -29.45 7.89 -8.45
CA LYS A 145 -29.56 6.43 -8.30
C LYS A 145 -28.58 5.74 -9.25
N LEU A 146 -27.94 4.67 -8.80
CA LEU A 146 -27.14 3.81 -9.66
C LEU A 146 -28.00 2.71 -10.29
N PRO A 147 -27.67 2.28 -11.52
CA PRO A 147 -28.40 1.20 -12.17
C PRO A 147 -28.23 -0.12 -11.41
N GLU A 148 -29.28 -0.94 -11.39
CA GLU A 148 -29.35 -2.25 -10.72
C GLU A 148 -28.64 -3.34 -11.54
N GLU A 149 -27.37 -3.11 -11.87
CA GLU A 149 -26.55 -3.95 -12.74
C GLU A 149 -25.18 -4.26 -12.10
N LYS A 150 -24.29 -4.89 -12.87
CA LYS A 150 -22.91 -5.12 -12.42
C LYS A 150 -22.09 -3.85 -12.62
N MET A 151 -21.36 -3.45 -11.59
CA MET A 151 -20.49 -2.28 -11.67
C MET A 151 -19.06 -2.51 -11.19
N LEU A 152 -18.18 -1.65 -11.69
CA LEU A 152 -16.80 -1.55 -11.26
C LEU A 152 -16.61 -0.27 -10.43
N MET A 153 -16.21 -0.42 -9.17
CA MET A 153 -15.66 0.66 -8.35
C MET A 153 -14.16 0.79 -8.66
N TYR A 154 -13.77 1.89 -9.30
CA TYR A 154 -12.41 2.11 -9.78
C TYR A 154 -11.65 3.07 -8.87
N GLN A 155 -10.59 2.53 -8.24
CA GLN A 155 -9.69 3.21 -7.31
C GLN A 155 -10.42 4.04 -6.24
N PRO A 156 -11.25 3.41 -5.37
CA PRO A 156 -11.89 4.14 -4.29
C PRO A 156 -10.85 4.67 -3.29
N ASP A 157 -10.98 5.94 -2.87
CA ASP A 157 -10.11 6.55 -1.85
C ASP A 157 -10.52 6.18 -0.41
N ASN A 158 -11.72 5.61 -0.26
CA ASN A 158 -12.28 5.22 1.01
C ASN A 158 -12.84 3.80 0.89
N PRO A 159 -12.34 2.80 1.66
CA PRO A 159 -12.86 1.45 1.59
C PRO A 159 -14.33 1.35 2.02
N GLU A 160 -14.86 2.35 2.75
CA GLU A 160 -16.24 2.36 3.20
C GLU A 160 -17.25 2.73 2.10
N ILE A 161 -16.81 3.42 1.03
CA ILE A 161 -17.70 3.84 -0.07
C ILE A 161 -18.48 2.69 -0.68
N ILE A 162 -17.89 1.49 -0.65
CA ILE A 162 -18.46 0.28 -1.25
C ILE A 162 -19.69 -0.22 -0.45
N TYR A 163 -19.81 0.10 0.84
CA TYR A 163 -21.00 -0.28 1.65
C TYR A 163 -22.19 0.66 1.46
N SER A 164 -21.91 1.87 1.00
CA SER A 164 -22.89 2.93 0.78
C SER A 164 -23.39 2.99 -0.65
N VAL A 165 -22.86 2.13 -1.53
CA VAL A 165 -23.42 1.93 -2.86
C VAL A 165 -24.85 1.37 -2.70
N ASP A 166 -25.75 1.75 -3.59
CA ASP A 166 -27.16 1.36 -3.54
C ASP A 166 -27.30 -0.16 -3.32
N LYS A 167 -28.06 -0.55 -2.29
CA LYS A 167 -28.22 -1.97 -1.89
C LYS A 167 -28.86 -2.84 -2.98
N GLU A 168 -29.46 -2.20 -3.99
CA GLU A 168 -30.14 -2.83 -5.12
C GLU A 168 -29.16 -3.23 -6.24
N ILE A 169 -27.88 -2.86 -6.14
CA ILE A 169 -26.86 -3.27 -7.10
C ILE A 169 -26.60 -4.77 -7.00
N LYS A 170 -26.66 -5.43 -8.17
CA LYS A 170 -26.52 -6.89 -8.28
C LYS A 170 -25.11 -7.37 -7.92
N GLU A 171 -24.08 -6.66 -8.37
CA GLU A 171 -22.70 -7.02 -8.13
C GLU A 171 -21.78 -5.79 -8.19
N THR A 172 -20.84 -5.69 -7.24
CA THR A 172 -19.80 -4.65 -7.25
C THR A 172 -18.43 -5.31 -7.26
N LYS A 173 -17.67 -5.09 -8.33
CA LYS A 173 -16.24 -5.38 -8.39
C LYS A 173 -15.45 -4.15 -7.98
N VAL A 174 -14.28 -4.34 -7.39
CA VAL A 174 -13.40 -3.24 -6.98
C VAL A 174 -12.03 -3.43 -7.61
N PHE A 175 -11.54 -2.39 -8.27
CA PHE A 175 -10.14 -2.27 -8.65
C PHE A 175 -9.46 -1.23 -7.77
N VAL A 176 -8.35 -1.57 -7.12
CA VAL A 176 -7.60 -0.65 -6.27
C VAL A 176 -6.12 -1.02 -6.25
N SER A 177 -5.27 -0.04 -6.52
CA SER A 177 -3.81 -0.16 -6.46
C SER A 177 -3.24 0.24 -5.10
N ASP A 178 -4.00 0.95 -4.25
CA ASP A 178 -3.55 1.26 -2.90
C ASP A 178 -3.54 0.00 -2.01
N PRO A 179 -2.39 -0.40 -1.44
CA PRO A 179 -2.27 -1.64 -0.68
C PRO A 179 -3.03 -1.61 0.66
N GLN A 180 -3.19 -0.44 1.27
CA GLN A 180 -3.94 -0.30 2.52
C GLN A 180 -5.44 -0.48 2.26
N ILE A 181 -5.99 0.19 1.25
CA ILE A 181 -7.40 0.08 0.90
C ILE A 181 -7.70 -1.35 0.43
N PHE A 182 -6.83 -1.94 -0.40
CA PHE A 182 -6.95 -3.34 -0.80
C PHE A 182 -7.04 -4.28 0.41
N PHE A 183 -6.15 -4.11 1.40
CA PHE A 183 -6.15 -4.90 2.63
C PHE A 183 -7.42 -4.74 3.44
N LEU A 184 -7.92 -3.50 3.60
CA LEU A 184 -9.15 -3.23 4.35
C LEU A 184 -10.37 -3.85 3.67
N LEU A 185 -10.46 -3.79 2.35
CA LEU A 185 -11.52 -4.44 1.58
C LEU A 185 -11.49 -5.96 1.72
N LYS A 186 -10.31 -6.58 1.63
CA LYS A 186 -10.13 -8.02 1.89
C LYS A 186 -10.62 -8.41 3.28
N ARG A 187 -10.30 -7.61 4.31
CA ARG A 187 -10.76 -7.85 5.70
C ARG A 187 -12.27 -7.78 5.86
N LYS A 188 -12.95 -7.04 5.00
CA LYS A 188 -14.42 -6.93 4.97
C LYS A 188 -15.08 -7.95 4.03
N GLY A 189 -14.32 -8.92 3.51
CA GLY A 189 -14.84 -10.04 2.70
C GLY A 189 -14.83 -9.81 1.20
N TYR A 190 -14.28 -8.69 0.69
CA TYR A 190 -14.25 -8.41 -0.74
C TYR A 190 -13.08 -9.11 -1.42
N THR A 191 -13.19 -9.27 -2.75
CA THR A 191 -12.13 -9.81 -3.61
C THR A 191 -11.67 -8.75 -4.62
N PRO A 192 -11.02 -7.66 -4.15
CA PRO A 192 -10.52 -6.61 -5.02
C PRO A 192 -9.46 -7.12 -6.01
N LEU A 193 -9.39 -6.46 -7.16
CA LEU A 193 -8.33 -6.57 -8.15
C LEU A 193 -7.32 -5.44 -7.93
N ASN A 194 -6.05 -5.70 -8.22
CA ASN A 194 -5.00 -4.69 -8.19
C ASN A 194 -4.18 -4.63 -9.48
N ILE A 195 -4.56 -5.42 -10.48
CA ILE A 195 -3.96 -5.49 -11.82
C ILE A 195 -5.03 -5.05 -12.81
N ILE A 196 -4.69 -4.08 -13.66
CA ILE A 196 -5.65 -3.45 -14.56
C ILE A 196 -6.06 -4.42 -15.68
N GLU A 197 -5.12 -5.27 -16.10
CA GLU A 197 -5.31 -6.31 -17.12
C GLU A 197 -6.25 -7.44 -16.68
N ASP A 198 -6.55 -7.54 -15.38
CA ASP A 198 -7.54 -8.50 -14.86
C ASP A 198 -8.98 -8.03 -15.00
N ILE A 199 -9.19 -6.77 -15.36
CA ILE A 199 -10.51 -6.21 -15.49
C ILE A 199 -11.06 -6.61 -16.86
N CYS A 200 -12.18 -7.33 -16.87
CA CYS A 200 -12.96 -7.56 -18.07
C CYS A 200 -14.02 -6.44 -18.21
N PRO A 201 -13.83 -5.41 -19.06
CA PRO A 201 -14.71 -4.23 -19.07
C PRO A 201 -16.15 -4.58 -19.45
N ASP A 202 -16.33 -5.61 -20.27
CA ASP A 202 -17.62 -6.07 -20.78
C ASP A 202 -18.52 -6.70 -19.71
N GLU A 203 -17.96 -7.09 -18.56
CA GLU A 203 -18.74 -7.59 -17.41
C GLU A 203 -19.52 -6.48 -16.70
N TYR A 204 -19.14 -5.22 -16.90
CA TYR A 204 -19.69 -4.07 -16.19
C TYR A 204 -20.41 -3.15 -17.17
N SER A 205 -21.59 -2.67 -16.78
CA SER A 205 -22.31 -1.63 -17.53
C SER A 205 -21.98 -0.22 -17.04
N SER A 206 -21.47 -0.14 -15.80
CA SER A 206 -21.24 1.11 -15.09
C SER A 206 -19.93 1.10 -14.34
N ILE A 207 -19.29 2.27 -14.27
CA ILE A 207 -18.06 2.48 -13.50
C ILE A 207 -18.25 3.66 -12.56
N VAL A 208 -17.87 3.47 -11.28
CA VAL A 208 -17.89 4.50 -10.25
C VAL A 208 -16.45 4.88 -9.89
N MET A 209 -16.15 6.17 -9.87
CA MET A 209 -14.82 6.69 -9.51
C MET A 209 -14.86 8.16 -9.09
N ASN A 210 -13.80 8.67 -8.48
CA ASN A 210 -13.68 10.11 -8.25
C ASN A 210 -13.31 10.86 -9.55
N LYS A 211 -13.41 12.20 -9.54
CA LYS A 211 -13.07 13.05 -10.70
C LYS A 211 -11.59 13.01 -11.11
N GLU A 212 -10.68 12.78 -10.17
CA GLU A 212 -9.25 12.70 -10.45
C GLU A 212 -8.89 11.39 -11.14
N ASN A 213 -9.43 10.28 -10.64
CA ASN A 213 -9.28 8.94 -11.20
C ASN A 213 -9.91 8.86 -12.58
N LYS A 214 -11.01 9.57 -12.84
CA LYS A 214 -11.57 9.70 -14.20
C LYS A 214 -10.57 10.23 -15.22
N LYS A 215 -9.68 11.16 -14.83
CA LYS A 215 -8.66 11.72 -15.74
C LYS A 215 -7.52 10.74 -16.01
N LYS A 216 -7.32 9.76 -15.14
CA LYS A 216 -6.23 8.77 -15.20
C LYS A 216 -6.73 7.38 -15.62
N CYS A 217 -8.05 7.20 -15.73
CA CYS A 217 -8.67 5.93 -16.07
C CYS A 217 -8.36 5.57 -17.53
N PRO A 218 -7.87 4.35 -17.82
CA PRO A 218 -7.64 3.90 -19.19
C PRO A 218 -8.89 3.97 -20.07
N ASP A 219 -8.74 4.45 -21.31
CA ASP A 219 -9.85 4.62 -22.25
C ASP A 219 -10.63 3.34 -22.51
N PHE A 220 -9.94 2.19 -22.53
CA PHE A 220 -10.56 0.89 -22.77
C PHE A 220 -11.59 0.49 -21.69
N LEU A 221 -11.46 1.02 -20.46
CA LEU A 221 -12.46 0.81 -19.42
C LEU A 221 -13.67 1.72 -19.62
N MET A 222 -13.48 2.90 -20.19
CA MET A 222 -14.48 3.96 -20.24
C MET A 222 -15.40 3.84 -21.45
N ASN A 223 -14.94 3.17 -22.51
CA ASN A 223 -15.67 3.10 -23.77
C ASN A 223 -17.03 2.41 -23.59
N GLU A 224 -18.10 3.07 -24.04
CA GLU A 224 -19.49 2.57 -24.02
C GLU A 224 -20.04 2.25 -22.61
N LYS A 225 -19.43 2.78 -21.54
CA LYS A 225 -19.88 2.59 -20.15
C LYS A 225 -20.56 3.83 -19.57
N ASN A 226 -21.49 3.61 -18.66
CA ASN A 226 -22.04 4.67 -17.82
C ASN A 226 -21.04 5.02 -16.71
N VAL A 227 -20.52 6.25 -16.72
CA VAL A 227 -19.51 6.70 -15.75
C VAL A 227 -20.17 7.59 -14.70
N TYR A 228 -20.13 7.14 -13.46
CA TYR A 228 -20.64 7.87 -12.30
C TYR A 228 -19.47 8.41 -11.48
N THR A 229 -19.57 9.68 -11.08
CA THR A 229 -18.53 10.33 -10.28
C THR A 229 -18.99 10.69 -8.88
N TYR A 230 -18.05 10.66 -7.93
CA TYR A 230 -18.22 11.26 -6.62
C TYR A 230 -17.16 12.34 -6.40
N LYS A 231 -17.47 13.29 -5.51
CA LYS A 231 -16.50 14.27 -5.03
C LYS A 231 -15.87 13.77 -3.75
N ILE A 232 -14.55 13.91 -3.66
CA ILE A 232 -13.82 13.84 -2.40
C ILE A 232 -14.04 15.16 -1.67
N CYS A 233 -14.45 15.09 -0.41
CA CYS A 233 -14.42 16.24 0.48
C CYS A 233 -13.09 16.24 1.23
N ALA A 234 -12.45 17.40 1.29
CA ALA A 234 -11.34 17.59 2.22
C ALA A 234 -11.85 17.28 3.63
N ARG A 235 -11.00 16.66 4.47
CA ARG A 235 -11.26 16.64 5.91
C ARG A 235 -11.52 18.08 6.34
N SER A 236 -12.60 18.33 7.06
CA SER A 236 -12.54 19.40 8.06
C SER A 236 -11.34 19.07 8.93
N SER A 237 -10.28 19.85 8.85
CA SER A 237 -9.23 19.82 9.85
C SER A 237 -9.95 19.96 11.19
N MET A 238 -9.94 18.89 11.99
CA MET A 238 -10.04 19.11 13.43
C MET A 238 -8.73 19.79 13.78
N ASP A 239 -8.81 21.10 13.94
CA ASP A 239 -7.83 21.93 14.62
C ASP A 239 -7.47 21.35 16.00
#